data_AF-A0A525VK30-F1
#
_entry.id   AF-A0A525VK30-F1
#
_cell.length_a   1.000
_cell.length_b   1.000
_cell.length_c   1.000
_cell.angle_alpha   90.00
_cell.angle_beta   90.00
_cell.angle_gamma   90.00
#
_symmetry.space_group_name_H-M   'P 1'
#
loop_
_entity.id
_entity.type
_entity.pdbx_description
1 polymer ?
#
loop_
_entity_poly.entity_id
_entity_poly.type
_entity_poly.pdbx_seq_one_letter_code
_entity_poly.pdbx_strand_id
1 'polypeptide(L)'
;MKTRIASYLIISGLALSVTGCNTMESTSSPAMSKSAAMAEKPLYDRLGGKPAITAVVDDFVGRVAGDNRINGKFANTDIPRLKMLLVEQICQASGGPCTYTGRSMKATHTGMGVSSSDFDALVGDLVATLNKFKVPEREKGELLGALGPMKGDIVEKPMASMH
;
A
#
# COMPACT_ATOMS: atom_id res chain seq x y z
N MET A 1 21.10 58.47 15.80
CA MET A 1 22.45 58.41 15.18
C MET A 1 22.35 57.59 13.90
N LYS A 2 22.55 58.26 12.75
CA LYS A 2 22.83 57.76 11.37
C LYS A 2 21.81 56.84 10.65
N THR A 3 21.08 57.47 9.74
CA THR A 3 20.49 57.00 8.46
C THR A 3 21.48 56.27 7.54
N ARG A 4 21.02 55.42 6.61
CA ARG A 4 21.25 55.53 5.13
C ARG A 4 20.25 54.72 4.29
N ILE A 5 19.87 55.35 3.17
CA ILE A 5 18.93 54.99 2.10
C ILE A 5 19.76 54.73 0.83
N ALA A 6 19.35 53.79 -0.05
CA ALA A 6 19.53 53.79 -1.52
C ALA A 6 19.10 52.39 -2.04
N SER A 7 18.02 52.14 -2.79
CA SER A 7 17.56 52.71 -4.08
C SER A 7 18.63 52.71 -5.17
N TYR A 8 18.56 51.72 -6.08
CA TYR A 8 19.12 51.79 -7.42
C TYR A 8 18.09 51.28 -8.44
N LEU A 9 17.85 52.10 -9.45
CA LEU A 9 16.92 51.94 -10.56
C LEU A 9 17.72 51.86 -11.87
N ILE A 10 17.30 50.93 -12.76
CA ILE A 10 17.29 50.97 -14.25
C ILE A 10 18.70 50.93 -14.91
N ILE A 11 18.98 50.14 -15.96
CA ILE A 11 18.71 50.42 -17.39
C ILE A 11 18.96 49.17 -18.27
N SER A 12 17.99 48.89 -19.15
CA SER A 12 18.01 48.40 -20.54
C SER A 12 19.30 47.83 -21.17
N GLY A 13 19.15 46.73 -21.91
CA GLY A 13 20.12 46.27 -22.92
C GLY A 13 19.56 45.19 -23.86
N LEU A 14 18.74 45.60 -24.84
CA LEU A 14 18.34 44.82 -26.00
C LEU A 14 19.53 44.67 -26.97
N ALA A 15 19.88 43.45 -27.37
CA ALA A 15 20.78 43.20 -28.49
C ALA A 15 20.25 42.04 -29.36
N LEU A 16 19.77 42.40 -30.55
CA LEU A 16 19.62 41.49 -31.68
C LEU A 16 20.95 41.41 -32.43
N SER A 17 21.36 40.20 -32.79
CA SER A 17 22.26 39.96 -33.92
C SER A 17 21.95 38.60 -34.55
N VAL A 18 21.75 38.65 -35.87
CA VAL A 18 21.37 37.54 -36.75
C VAL A 18 22.63 37.02 -37.47
N THR A 19 22.60 35.72 -37.82
CA THR A 19 23.35 35.05 -38.89
C THR A 19 24.76 34.53 -38.61
N GLY A 20 24.91 33.20 -38.74
CA GLY A 20 26.17 32.52 -39.03
C GLY A 20 26.03 31.00 -38.97
N CYS A 21 25.86 30.34 -40.13
CA CYS A 21 25.92 28.88 -40.29
C CYS A 21 27.24 28.32 -39.75
N ASN A 22 27.16 27.20 -39.01
CA ASN A 22 28.18 26.17 -39.05
C ASN A 22 27.51 24.80 -38.90
N THR A 23 27.59 24.02 -39.98
CA THR A 23 27.37 22.58 -39.98
C THR A 23 28.53 21.91 -39.24
N MET A 24 28.23 21.29 -38.11
CA MET A 24 29.01 20.17 -37.58
C MET A 24 28.02 19.15 -37.03
N GLU A 25 27.63 18.22 -37.89
CA GLU A 25 26.95 17.00 -37.48
C GLU A 25 28.00 16.09 -36.84
N SER A 26 28.28 16.35 -35.56
CA SER A 26 29.02 15.42 -34.72
C SER A 26 28.06 14.35 -34.24
N THR A 27 28.25 13.16 -34.80
CA THR A 27 27.89 11.86 -34.25
C THR A 27 27.72 11.88 -32.73
N SER A 28 26.48 11.70 -32.26
CA SER A 28 26.26 11.02 -31.01
C SER A 28 25.00 10.18 -31.13
N SER A 29 25.21 8.88 -31.25
CA SER A 29 24.19 7.87 -30.95
C SER A 29 23.45 8.27 -29.67
N PRO A 30 22.12 8.08 -29.58
CA PRO A 30 21.50 8.06 -28.28
C PRO A 30 22.04 6.81 -27.61
N ALA A 31 23.03 6.99 -26.72
CA ALA A 31 23.26 6.06 -25.64
C ALA A 31 21.91 5.93 -24.94
N MET A 32 21.20 4.82 -25.21
CA MET A 32 20.03 4.45 -24.44
C MET A 32 20.43 4.56 -22.98
N SER A 33 19.75 5.46 -22.29
CA SER A 33 19.86 5.68 -20.86
C SER A 33 19.81 4.32 -20.18
N LYS A 34 20.97 3.84 -19.75
CA LYS A 34 21.12 2.62 -18.98
C LYS A 34 20.74 2.93 -17.53
N SER A 35 19.49 3.32 -17.32
CA SER A 35 18.84 3.18 -16.03
C SER A 35 17.85 2.04 -16.16
N ALA A 36 18.41 0.82 -16.20
CA ALA A 36 17.70 -0.30 -15.61
C ALA A 36 17.61 0.05 -14.11
N ALA A 37 16.54 0.77 -13.74
CA ALA A 37 16.16 0.93 -12.36
C ALA A 37 16.22 -0.47 -11.75
N MET A 38 17.08 -0.68 -10.74
CA MET A 38 17.06 -1.92 -9.99
C MET A 38 15.61 -2.13 -9.57
N ALA A 39 14.98 -3.20 -10.07
CA ALA A 39 13.59 -3.49 -9.77
C ALA A 39 13.44 -3.48 -8.24
N GLU A 40 12.51 -2.68 -7.75
CA GLU A 40 12.30 -2.57 -6.33
C GLU A 40 11.92 -3.94 -5.75
N LYS A 41 12.42 -4.24 -4.53
CA LYS A 41 12.07 -5.48 -3.86
C LYS A 41 10.55 -5.60 -3.70
N PRO A 42 9.96 -6.80 -3.86
CA PRO A 42 8.56 -7.04 -3.53
C PRO A 42 8.20 -6.52 -2.14
N LEU A 43 6.94 -6.11 -1.97
CA LEU A 43 6.42 -5.68 -0.67
C LEU A 43 6.67 -6.74 0.41
N TYR A 44 6.55 -8.03 0.07
CA TYR A 44 6.85 -9.15 0.95
C TYR A 44 8.23 -9.03 1.63
N ASP A 45 9.28 -8.71 0.86
CA ASP A 45 10.62 -8.58 1.39
C ASP A 45 10.76 -7.33 2.27
N ARG A 46 10.10 -6.23 1.88
CA ARG A 46 10.08 -4.97 2.64
C ARG A 46 9.30 -5.09 3.95
N LEU A 47 8.30 -5.97 4.01
CA LEU A 47 7.57 -6.34 5.22
C LEU A 47 8.35 -7.26 6.16
N GLY A 48 9.53 -7.77 5.75
CA GLY A 48 10.33 -8.71 6.54
C GLY A 48 10.01 -10.19 6.30
N GLY A 49 9.31 -10.49 5.20
CA GLY A 49 8.98 -11.84 4.76
C GLY A 49 8.03 -12.60 5.68
N LYS A 50 7.94 -13.92 5.47
CA LYS A 50 7.00 -14.81 6.17
C LYS A 50 7.08 -14.75 7.70
N PRO A 51 8.27 -14.67 8.35
CA PRO A 51 8.32 -14.56 9.81
C PRO A 51 7.62 -13.31 10.35
N ALA A 52 7.87 -12.14 9.75
CA ALA A 52 7.23 -10.90 10.14
C ALA A 52 5.72 -10.91 9.87
N ILE A 53 5.30 -11.42 8.69
CA ILE A 53 3.89 -11.60 8.36
C ILE A 53 3.19 -12.53 9.36
N THR A 54 3.85 -13.61 9.79
CA THR A 54 3.29 -14.54 10.77
C THR A 54 3.06 -13.86 12.12
N ALA A 55 4.01 -13.05 12.58
CA ALA A 55 3.86 -12.29 13.83
C ALA A 55 2.74 -11.25 13.76
N VAL A 56 2.60 -10.56 12.61
CA VAL A 56 1.48 -9.65 12.34
C VAL A 56 0.15 -10.40 12.38
N VAL A 57 0.03 -11.54 11.70
CA VAL A 57 -1.20 -12.34 11.69
C VAL A 57 -1.56 -12.86 13.08
N ASP A 58 -0.58 -13.26 13.87
CA ASP A 58 -0.81 -13.73 15.25
C ASP A 58 -1.43 -12.64 16.13
N ASP A 59 -0.84 -11.43 16.13
CA ASP A 59 -1.37 -10.27 16.86
C ASP A 59 -2.73 -9.83 16.32
N PHE A 60 -2.88 -9.78 15.00
CA PHE A 60 -4.12 -9.38 14.34
C PHE A 60 -5.29 -10.29 14.73
N VAL A 61 -5.11 -11.61 14.67
CA VAL A 61 -6.15 -12.57 15.08
C VAL A 61 -6.46 -12.44 16.58
N GLY A 62 -5.46 -12.16 17.41
CA GLY A 62 -5.67 -11.86 18.83
C GLY A 62 -6.53 -10.61 19.05
N ARG A 63 -6.31 -9.54 18.26
CA ARG A 63 -7.13 -8.32 18.32
C ARG A 63 -8.56 -8.57 17.88
N VAL A 64 -8.75 -9.27 16.75
CA VAL A 64 -10.08 -9.62 16.24
C VAL A 64 -10.86 -10.44 17.26
N ALA A 65 -10.20 -11.37 17.97
CA ALA A 65 -10.84 -12.13 19.04
C ALA A 65 -11.31 -11.25 20.21
N GLY A 66 -10.61 -10.14 20.47
CA GLY A 66 -10.96 -9.16 21.49
C GLY A 66 -11.95 -8.08 21.06
N ASP A 67 -12.22 -7.93 19.76
CA ASP A 67 -13.13 -6.90 19.24
C ASP A 67 -14.60 -7.38 19.28
N ASN A 68 -15.34 -6.89 20.26
CA ASN A 68 -16.76 -7.20 20.46
C ASN A 68 -17.67 -6.81 19.27
N ARG A 69 -17.20 -5.98 18.33
CA ARG A 69 -17.95 -5.65 17.12
C ARG A 69 -18.03 -6.84 16.16
N ILE A 70 -16.98 -7.67 16.10
CA ILE A 70 -16.82 -8.70 15.06
C ILE A 70 -16.47 -10.09 15.57
N ASN A 71 -15.99 -10.24 16.81
CA ASN A 71 -15.51 -11.53 17.35
C ASN A 71 -16.55 -12.65 17.29
N GLY A 72 -17.84 -12.33 17.44
CA GLY A 72 -18.94 -13.30 17.35
C GLY A 72 -19.01 -14.02 16.00
N LYS A 73 -18.56 -13.39 14.91
CA LYS A 73 -18.49 -14.04 13.58
C LYS A 73 -17.43 -15.14 13.50
N PHE A 74 -16.46 -15.12 14.41
CA PHE A 74 -15.32 -16.05 14.43
C PHE A 74 -15.46 -17.15 15.48
N ALA A 75 -16.54 -17.19 16.27
CA ALA A 75 -16.70 -18.07 17.43
C ALA A 75 -16.50 -19.57 17.15
N ASN A 76 -16.82 -20.04 15.94
CA ASN A 76 -16.69 -21.44 15.52
C ASN A 76 -15.52 -21.67 14.55
N THR A 77 -14.58 -20.74 14.47
CA THR A 77 -13.46 -20.80 13.53
C THR A 77 -12.35 -21.72 14.04
N ASP A 78 -11.81 -22.55 13.17
CA ASP A 78 -10.52 -23.20 13.36
C ASP A 78 -9.41 -22.14 13.30
N ILE A 79 -9.02 -21.62 14.46
CA ILE A 79 -8.05 -20.51 14.58
C ILE A 79 -6.67 -20.86 14.01
N PRO A 80 -6.07 -22.04 14.28
CA PRO A 80 -4.82 -22.45 13.63
C PRO A 80 -4.91 -22.40 12.10
N ARG A 81 -5.99 -22.95 11.52
CA ARG A 81 -6.19 -22.93 10.07
C ARG A 81 -6.40 -21.52 9.53
N LEU A 82 -7.16 -20.68 10.24
CA LEU A 82 -7.36 -19.27 9.86
C LEU A 82 -6.03 -18.52 9.80
N LYS A 83 -5.20 -18.63 10.84
CA LYS A 83 -3.89 -17.98 10.89
C LYS A 83 -2.99 -18.41 9.72
N MET A 84 -2.94 -19.71 9.43
CA MET A 84 -2.20 -20.24 8.29
C MET A 84 -2.68 -19.61 6.97
N LEU A 85 -3.99 -19.59 6.71
CA LEU A 85 -4.56 -19.04 5.49
C LEU A 85 -4.36 -17.52 5.37
N LEU A 86 -4.41 -16.77 6.47
CA LEU A 86 -4.12 -15.33 6.48
C LEU A 86 -2.64 -15.05 6.17
N VAL A 87 -1.71 -15.86 6.70
CA VAL A 87 -0.29 -15.75 6.36
C VAL A 87 -0.07 -16.00 4.87
N GLU A 88 -0.68 -17.05 4.31
CA GLU A 88 -0.59 -17.33 2.87
C GLU A 88 -1.18 -16.19 2.03
N GLN A 89 -2.36 -15.68 2.43
CA GLN A 89 -3.05 -14.60 1.73
C GLN A 89 -2.20 -13.32 1.67
N ILE A 90 -1.64 -12.89 2.81
CA ILE A 90 -0.80 -11.69 2.90
C ILE A 90 0.53 -11.91 2.17
N CYS A 91 1.14 -13.08 2.33
CA CYS A 91 2.37 -13.43 1.63
C CYS A 91 2.17 -13.36 0.10
N GLN A 92 1.12 -13.97 -0.44
CA GLN A 92 0.84 -13.91 -1.87
C GLN A 92 0.50 -12.48 -2.32
N ALA A 93 -0.38 -11.78 -1.59
CA ALA A 93 -0.82 -10.43 -1.96
C ALA A 93 0.32 -9.39 -1.94
N SER A 94 1.34 -9.61 -1.12
CA SER A 94 2.54 -8.77 -1.06
C SER A 94 3.64 -9.16 -2.06
N GLY A 95 3.36 -10.10 -2.97
CA GLY A 95 4.32 -10.57 -4.00
C GLY A 95 5.35 -11.57 -3.47
N GLY A 96 5.08 -12.20 -2.34
CA GLY A 96 5.91 -13.26 -1.78
C GLY A 96 5.71 -14.62 -2.49
N PRO A 97 6.54 -15.62 -2.14
CA PRO A 97 6.56 -16.92 -2.84
C PRO A 97 5.42 -17.86 -2.41
N CYS A 98 4.52 -17.44 -1.51
CA CYS A 98 3.44 -18.30 -1.04
C CYS A 98 2.29 -18.35 -2.03
N THR A 99 1.56 -19.46 -1.99
CA THR A 99 0.26 -19.60 -2.65
C THR A 99 -0.81 -19.70 -1.57
N TYR A 100 -1.89 -18.94 -1.73
CA TYR A 100 -3.10 -19.04 -0.94
C TYR A 100 -3.85 -20.31 -1.32
N THR A 101 -4.05 -21.18 -0.33
CA THR A 101 -4.64 -22.51 -0.53
C THR A 101 -6.10 -22.61 -0.09
N GLY A 102 -6.69 -21.50 0.36
CA GLY A 102 -8.09 -21.44 0.79
C GLY A 102 -9.08 -21.37 -0.37
N ARG A 103 -10.37 -21.40 -0.04
CA ARG A 103 -11.44 -21.13 -1.00
C ARG A 103 -11.39 -19.65 -1.41
N SER A 104 -11.97 -19.31 -2.58
CA SER A 104 -12.08 -17.91 -2.98
C SER A 104 -12.75 -17.04 -1.90
N MET A 105 -12.46 -15.73 -1.90
CA MET A 105 -13.04 -14.80 -0.93
C MET A 105 -14.57 -14.86 -0.95
N LYS A 106 -15.18 -14.87 -2.14
CA LYS A 106 -16.63 -15.01 -2.29
C LYS A 106 -17.14 -16.31 -1.67
N ALA A 107 -16.62 -17.46 -2.10
CA ALA A 107 -17.09 -18.76 -1.59
C ALA A 107 -16.86 -18.96 -0.09
N THR A 108 -15.85 -18.31 0.48
CA THR A 108 -15.58 -18.35 1.92
C THR A 108 -16.62 -17.56 2.72
N HIS A 109 -17.04 -16.40 2.22
CA HIS A 109 -17.86 -15.45 2.98
C HIS A 109 -19.35 -15.44 2.59
N THR A 110 -19.73 -16.15 1.52
CA THR A 110 -21.15 -16.32 1.13
C THR A 110 -22.00 -16.79 2.30
N GLY A 111 -23.12 -16.10 2.54
CA GLY A 111 -24.12 -16.41 3.56
C GLY A 111 -23.73 -15.99 4.98
N MET A 112 -22.55 -15.38 5.18
CA MET A 112 -22.11 -14.90 6.50
C MET A 112 -22.72 -13.54 6.88
N GLY A 113 -23.39 -12.85 5.94
CA GLY A 113 -24.03 -11.57 6.18
C GLY A 113 -23.05 -10.48 6.63
N VAL A 114 -21.81 -10.52 6.12
CA VAL A 114 -20.77 -9.54 6.45
C VAL A 114 -21.21 -8.16 5.96
N SER A 115 -21.29 -7.21 6.88
CA SER A 115 -21.61 -5.82 6.57
C SER A 115 -20.35 -5.01 6.27
N SER A 116 -20.54 -3.83 5.67
CA SER A 116 -19.45 -2.88 5.49
C SER A 116 -18.80 -2.47 6.82
N SER A 117 -19.60 -2.26 7.88
CA SER A 117 -19.08 -1.92 9.20
C SER A 117 -18.27 -3.06 9.83
N ASP A 118 -18.63 -4.32 9.57
CA ASP A 118 -17.83 -5.47 10.03
C ASP A 118 -16.48 -5.51 9.32
N PHE A 119 -16.47 -5.28 8.01
CA PHE A 119 -15.26 -5.24 7.22
C PHE A 119 -14.35 -4.07 7.64
N ASP A 120 -14.92 -2.89 7.86
CA ASP A 120 -14.17 -1.71 8.28
C ASP A 120 -13.63 -1.87 9.71
N ALA A 121 -14.35 -2.57 10.59
CA ALA A 121 -13.86 -2.99 11.90
C ALA A 121 -12.62 -3.89 11.79
N LEU A 122 -12.69 -4.93 10.94
CA LEU A 122 -11.59 -5.84 10.67
C LEU A 122 -10.36 -5.11 10.09
N VAL A 123 -10.56 -4.19 9.15
CA VAL A 123 -9.49 -3.36 8.60
C VAL A 123 -8.87 -2.47 9.68
N GLY A 124 -9.69 -1.90 10.57
CA GLY A 124 -9.21 -1.14 11.72
C GLY A 124 -8.29 -1.95 12.64
N ASP A 125 -8.64 -3.21 12.92
CA ASP A 125 -7.81 -4.12 13.71
C ASP A 125 -6.48 -4.43 13.02
N LEU A 126 -6.49 -4.66 11.70
CA LEU A 126 -5.28 -4.85 10.91
C LEU A 126 -4.37 -3.61 10.98
N VAL A 127 -4.93 -2.41 10.78
CA VAL A 127 -4.18 -1.16 10.88
C VAL A 127 -3.58 -0.98 12.27
N ALA A 128 -4.33 -1.29 13.34
CA ALA A 128 -3.84 -1.23 14.71
C ALA A 128 -2.67 -2.19 14.95
N THR A 129 -2.71 -3.41 14.38
CA THR A 129 -1.57 -4.33 14.39
C THR A 129 -0.38 -3.77 13.63
N LEU A 130 -0.56 -3.31 12.39
CA LEU A 130 0.54 -2.76 11.59
C LEU A 130 1.20 -1.56 12.29
N ASN A 131 0.42 -0.73 12.97
CA ASN A 131 0.92 0.35 13.83
C ASN A 131 1.76 -0.17 15.01
N LYS A 132 1.29 -1.21 15.73
CA LYS A 132 2.04 -1.84 16.83
C LYS A 132 3.40 -2.36 16.36
N PHE A 133 3.45 -2.96 15.17
CA PHE A 133 4.69 -3.45 14.56
C PHE A 133 5.52 -2.36 13.89
N LYS A 134 5.06 -1.10 13.93
CA LYS A 134 5.73 0.07 13.33
C LYS A 134 6.02 -0.13 11.85
N VAL A 135 5.11 -0.79 11.13
CA VAL A 135 5.19 -0.92 9.67
C VAL A 135 5.09 0.49 9.07
N PRO A 136 6.04 0.92 8.21
CA PRO A 136 6.00 2.28 7.68
C PRO A 136 4.75 2.53 6.83
N GLU A 137 4.32 3.79 6.76
CA GLU A 137 3.03 4.16 6.11
C GLU A 137 2.95 3.73 4.65
N ARG A 138 4.08 3.74 3.94
CA ARG A 138 4.15 3.30 2.56
C ARG A 138 3.77 1.82 2.43
N GLU A 139 4.47 0.94 3.13
CA GLU A 139 4.22 -0.51 3.11
C GLU A 139 2.82 -0.84 3.62
N LYS A 140 2.34 -0.11 4.62
CA LYS A 140 0.96 -0.24 5.12
C LYS A 140 -0.06 0.10 4.04
N GLY A 141 0.11 1.22 3.35
CA GLY A 141 -0.75 1.63 2.24
C GLY A 141 -0.73 0.63 1.08
N GLU A 142 0.46 0.13 0.71
CA GLU A 142 0.59 -0.89 -0.33
C GLU A 142 -0.11 -2.20 0.06
N LEU A 143 0.05 -2.67 1.31
CA LEU A 143 -0.60 -3.88 1.80
C LEU A 143 -2.13 -3.73 1.82
N LEU A 144 -2.64 -2.62 2.37
CA LEU A 144 -4.07 -2.34 2.39
C LEU A 144 -4.64 -2.20 0.97
N GLY A 145 -3.88 -1.59 0.05
CA GLY A 145 -4.23 -1.50 -1.36
C GLY A 145 -4.30 -2.86 -2.05
N ALA A 146 -3.40 -3.79 -1.72
CA ALA A 146 -3.40 -5.15 -2.26
C ALA A 146 -4.58 -5.99 -1.74
N LEU A 147 -5.01 -5.78 -0.49
CA LEU A 147 -6.11 -6.52 0.13
C LEU A 147 -7.48 -5.88 -0.11
N GLY A 148 -7.54 -4.56 -0.29
CA GLY A 148 -8.77 -3.76 -0.40
C GLY A 148 -9.79 -4.28 -1.44
N PRO A 149 -9.37 -4.69 -2.66
CA PRO A 149 -10.30 -5.22 -3.67
C PRO A 149 -11.11 -6.44 -3.21
N MET A 150 -10.62 -7.21 -2.23
CA MET A 150 -11.35 -8.36 -1.69
C MET A 150 -12.67 -7.97 -1.01
N LYS A 151 -12.85 -6.69 -0.62
CA LYS A 151 -14.08 -6.20 0.00
C LYS A 151 -15.32 -6.52 -0.85
N GLY A 152 -15.21 -6.43 -2.17
CA GLY A 152 -16.32 -6.70 -3.10
C GLY A 152 -16.79 -8.15 -3.10
N ASP A 153 -15.92 -9.08 -2.74
CA ASP A 153 -16.26 -10.51 -2.62
C ASP A 153 -16.71 -10.90 -1.21
N ILE A 154 -16.43 -10.06 -0.20
CA ILE A 154 -16.65 -10.37 1.22
C ILE A 154 -17.94 -9.73 1.75
N VAL A 155 -18.22 -8.47 1.39
CA VAL A 155 -19.34 -7.71 1.95
C VAL A 155 -20.64 -8.08 1.24
N GLU A 156 -21.62 -8.55 2.00
CA GLU A 156 -22.97 -8.88 1.52
C GLU A 156 -24.00 -7.80 1.86
N LYS A 157 -23.73 -6.99 2.88
CA LYS A 157 -24.57 -5.86 3.29
C LYS A 157 -23.79 -4.56 3.13
N PRO A 158 -23.76 -3.97 1.92
CA PRO A 158 -23.10 -2.70 1.70
C PRO A 158 -23.77 -1.58 2.53
N MET A 159 -23.01 -0.57 2.94
CA MET A 159 -23.63 0.67 3.43
C MET A 159 -24.55 1.20 2.34
N ALA A 160 -25.73 1.70 2.73
CA ALA A 160 -26.58 2.42 1.80
C ALA A 160 -25.78 3.59 1.21
N SER A 161 -25.67 3.64 -0.12
CA SER A 161 -25.09 4.80 -0.81
C SER A 161 -26.02 5.98 -0.57
N MET A 162 -25.64 6.86 0.36
CA MET A 162 -26.23 8.18 0.47
C MET A 162 -25.76 8.98 -0.74
N HIS A 163 -26.63 9.07 -1.75
CA HIS A 163 -26.49 10.04 -2.84
C HIS A 163 -26.98 11.40 -2.38
#